data_AF-A0A254QLF3-F1
#
_entry.id   AF-A0A254QLF3-F1
#
_cell.length_a   1.000
_cell.length_b   1.000
_cell.length_c   1.000
_cell.angle_alpha   90.00
_cell.angle_beta   90.00
_cell.angle_gamma   90.00
#
_symmetry.space_group_name_H-M   'P 1'
#
loop_
_entity.id
_entity.type
_entity.pdbx_description
1 polymer ?
#
loop_
_entity_poly.entity_id
_entity_poly.type
_entity_poly.pdbx_seq_one_letter_code
_entity_poly.pdbx_strand_id
1 'polypeptide(L)'
;TSSPELTDSLARKGDLAQVISSNGPVSAETATLMAESIRAKLGTTYAVAITGNAGPTADVDGKAVGLVYIAIASAAGTSVEECKFRGIREDIRARAEQTALRLLRERLIPND
;
A
#
# COMPACT_ATOMS: atom_id res chain seq x y z
N THR A 1 13.80 7.20 18.05
CA THR A 1 12.82 6.98 19.13
C THR A 1 11.44 7.06 18.51
N SER A 2 10.74 5.92 18.35
CA SER A 2 9.39 5.93 17.77
C SER A 2 8.42 6.58 18.77
N SER A 3 7.80 7.70 18.41
CA SER A 3 6.91 8.46 19.29
C SER A 3 5.68 7.61 19.73
N PRO A 4 5.31 7.61 21.02
CA PRO A 4 4.20 6.82 21.58
C PRO A 4 2.86 6.99 20.83
N GLU A 5 2.59 8.17 20.30
CA GLU A 5 1.35 8.50 19.58
C GLU A 5 1.15 7.69 18.28
N LEU A 6 2.24 7.34 17.59
CA LEU A 6 2.19 6.54 16.35
C LEU A 6 1.81 5.08 16.63
N THR A 7 2.34 4.53 17.72
CA THR A 7 2.03 3.16 18.16
C THR A 7 0.56 3.03 18.56
N ASP A 8 0.02 4.06 19.24
CA ASP A 8 -1.36 4.11 19.71
C ASP A 8 -2.37 4.38 18.57
N SER A 9 -1.95 5.09 17.51
CA SER A 9 -2.73 5.23 16.27
C SER A 9 -2.82 3.94 15.47
N LEU A 10 -1.74 3.14 15.43
CA LEU A 10 -1.72 1.85 14.73
C LEU A 10 -2.51 0.77 15.48
N ALA A 11 -2.40 0.74 16.82
CA ALA A 11 -3.18 -0.17 17.66
C ALA A 11 -4.69 0.00 17.48
N ARG A 12 -5.16 1.22 17.18
CA ARG A 12 -6.58 1.51 16.88
C ARG A 12 -7.04 1.03 15.50
N LYS A 13 -6.14 0.78 14.55
CA LYS A 13 -6.49 0.33 13.19
C LYS A 13 -6.67 -1.19 13.05
N GLY A 14 -6.44 -1.95 14.12
CA GLY A 14 -6.43 -3.42 14.09
C GLY A 14 -5.11 -3.95 13.54
N ASP A 15 -4.82 -5.23 13.80
CA ASP A 15 -3.66 -5.87 13.19
C ASP A 15 -3.90 -6.20 11.72
N LEU A 16 -2.84 -6.55 11.00
CA LEU A 16 -2.92 -6.83 9.56
C LEU A 16 -3.87 -8.00 9.26
N ALA A 17 -3.96 -9.00 10.15
CA ALA A 17 -4.83 -10.15 9.95
C ALA A 17 -6.31 -9.75 10.04
N GLN A 18 -6.67 -8.87 10.98
CA GLN A 18 -8.03 -8.34 11.12
C GLN A 18 -8.46 -7.51 9.91
N VAL A 19 -7.57 -6.65 9.40
CA VAL A 19 -7.85 -5.84 8.20
C VAL A 19 -7.99 -6.72 6.96
N ILE A 20 -7.11 -7.71 6.77
CA ILE A 20 -7.23 -8.66 5.65
C ILE A 20 -8.54 -9.45 5.75
N SER A 21 -8.94 -9.88 6.95
CA SER A 21 -10.19 -10.61 7.16
C SER A 21 -11.43 -9.77 6.80
N SER A 22 -11.39 -8.47 7.10
CA SER A 22 -12.54 -7.58 6.90
C SER A 22 -12.62 -6.98 5.49
N ASN A 23 -11.47 -6.69 4.87
CA ASN A 23 -11.38 -5.92 3.63
C ASN A 23 -10.78 -6.72 2.45
N GLY A 24 -10.20 -7.89 2.73
CA GLY A 24 -9.40 -8.66 1.78
C GLY A 24 -7.95 -8.16 1.67
N PRO A 25 -7.03 -9.01 1.18
CA PRO A 25 -5.63 -8.65 1.01
C PRO A 25 -5.43 -7.58 -0.07
N VAL A 26 -6.30 -7.52 -1.08
CA VAL A 26 -6.24 -6.51 -2.15
C VAL A 26 -7.29 -5.42 -1.89
N SER A 27 -6.91 -4.46 -1.04
CA SER A 27 -7.76 -3.34 -0.61
C SER A 27 -6.93 -2.11 -0.24
N ALA A 28 -7.59 -0.95 -0.20
CA ALA A 28 -6.94 0.29 0.22
C ALA A 28 -6.56 0.28 1.71
N GLU A 29 -7.36 -0.38 2.54
CA GLU A 29 -7.15 -0.54 3.98
C GLU A 29 -5.92 -1.41 4.26
N THR A 30 -5.79 -2.54 3.56
CA THR A 30 -4.61 -3.40 3.65
C THR A 30 -3.36 -2.63 3.22
N ALA A 31 -3.40 -1.92 2.09
CA ALA A 31 -2.27 -1.12 1.62
C ALA A 31 -1.87 -0.03 2.64
N THR A 32 -2.85 0.68 3.19
CA THR A 32 -2.65 1.73 4.21
C THR A 32 -1.96 1.17 5.44
N LEU A 33 -2.51 0.09 6.01
CA LEU A 33 -1.99 -0.48 7.24
C LEU A 33 -0.59 -1.05 7.05
N MET A 34 -0.31 -1.68 5.90
CA MET A 34 1.04 -2.15 5.56
C MET A 34 2.05 -1.00 5.55
N ALA A 35 1.74 0.11 4.87
CA ALA A 35 2.66 1.25 4.76
C ALA A 35 2.89 1.94 6.12
N GLU A 36 1.82 2.18 6.88
CA GLU A 36 1.93 2.82 8.20
C GLU A 36 2.68 1.93 9.20
N SER A 37 2.40 0.62 9.21
CA SER A 37 3.03 -0.33 10.13
C SER A 37 4.53 -0.43 9.88
N ILE A 38 4.96 -0.57 8.62
CA ILE A 38 6.40 -0.68 8.33
C ILE A 38 7.14 0.63 8.59
N ARG A 39 6.51 1.78 8.33
CA ARG A 39 7.06 3.09 8.68
C ARG A 39 7.30 3.22 10.17
N ALA A 40 6.30 2.88 11.00
CA ALA A 40 6.42 2.97 12.45
C ALA A 40 7.43 1.95 13.02
N LYS A 41 7.43 0.72 12.49
CA LYS A 41 8.34 -0.35 12.91
C LYS A 41 9.80 -0.04 12.62
N LEU A 42 10.09 0.58 11.46
CA LEU A 42 11.45 0.90 11.04
C LEU A 42 11.88 2.34 11.34
N GLY A 43 10.95 3.20 11.74
CA GLY A 43 11.23 4.62 12.00
C GLY A 43 11.64 5.40 10.74
N THR A 44 11.18 4.99 9.55
CA THR A 44 11.55 5.65 8.29
C THR A 44 10.74 6.93 8.05
N THR A 45 11.28 7.86 7.25
CA THR A 45 10.55 9.07 6.85
C THR A 45 9.36 8.73 5.96
N TYR A 46 9.57 7.81 5.01
CA TYR A 46 8.57 7.31 4.08
C TYR A 46 8.49 5.78 4.12
N ALA A 47 7.32 5.25 3.81
CA ALA A 47 7.13 3.84 3.51
C ALA A 47 6.20 3.67 2.32
N VAL A 48 6.45 2.62 1.55
CA VAL A 48 5.66 2.24 0.38
C VAL A 48 5.09 0.85 0.62
N ALA A 49 3.82 0.65 0.34
CA ALA A 49 3.21 -0.68 0.30
C ALA A 49 2.47 -0.88 -1.01
N ILE A 50 2.52 -2.11 -1.53
CA ILE A 50 1.84 -2.54 -2.75
C ILE A 50 1.08 -3.83 -2.40
N THR A 51 -0.22 -3.85 -2.69
CA THR A 51 -1.00 -5.08 -2.67
C THR A 51 -1.88 -5.14 -3.92
N GLY A 52 -1.96 -6.30 -4.57
CA GLY A 52 -2.66 -6.38 -5.84
C GLY A 52 -2.74 -7.79 -6.41
N ASN A 53 -3.70 -8.00 -7.31
CA ASN A 53 -3.83 -9.22 -8.07
C ASN A 53 -3.08 -9.10 -9.41
N ALA A 54 -1.88 -9.68 -9.48
CA ALA A 54 -1.11 -9.73 -10.73
C ALA A 54 -1.57 -10.84 -11.70
N GLY A 55 -2.58 -11.63 -11.36
CA GLY A 55 -3.08 -12.74 -12.18
C GLY A 55 -2.28 -14.04 -12.07
N PRO A 56 -2.59 -15.06 -12.89
CA PRO A 56 -3.37 -14.96 -14.14
C PRO A 56 -4.90 -15.02 -13.98
N THR A 57 -5.41 -15.38 -12.81
CA THR A 57 -6.86 -15.50 -12.55
C THR A 57 -7.35 -14.45 -11.55
N ALA A 58 -8.67 -14.30 -11.45
CA ALA A 58 -9.26 -13.59 -10.31
C ALA A 58 -8.79 -14.22 -8.99
N ASP A 59 -8.70 -13.40 -7.94
CA ASP A 59 -8.42 -13.92 -6.61
C ASP A 59 -9.67 -14.54 -5.96
N VAL A 60 -9.49 -15.11 -4.77
CA VAL A 60 -10.56 -15.78 -4.02
C VAL A 60 -11.72 -14.83 -3.69
N ASP A 61 -11.42 -13.53 -3.59
CA ASP A 61 -12.38 -12.47 -3.28
C ASP A 61 -12.98 -11.83 -4.55
N GLY A 62 -12.70 -12.39 -5.73
CA GLY A 62 -13.23 -11.94 -7.02
C GLY A 62 -12.60 -10.65 -7.57
N LYS A 63 -11.47 -10.19 -7.03
CA LYS A 63 -10.77 -9.00 -7.53
C LYS A 63 -10.16 -9.28 -8.89
N ALA A 64 -10.40 -8.35 -9.81
CA ALA A 64 -9.92 -8.43 -11.17
C ALA A 64 -8.39 -8.49 -11.26
N VAL A 65 -7.88 -9.26 -12.22
CA VAL A 65 -6.47 -9.23 -12.62
C VAL A 65 -6.10 -7.79 -13.00
N GLY A 66 -4.97 -7.31 -12.46
CA GLY A 66 -4.46 -5.97 -12.68
C GLY A 66 -4.92 -4.94 -11.64
N LEU A 67 -5.83 -5.27 -10.72
CA LEU A 67 -6.17 -4.40 -9.60
C LEU A 67 -5.03 -4.37 -8.59
N VAL A 68 -4.49 -3.17 -8.33
CA VAL A 68 -3.38 -2.94 -7.38
C VAL A 68 -3.67 -1.69 -6.57
N TYR A 69 -3.43 -1.74 -5.27
CA TYR A 69 -3.41 -0.59 -4.37
C TYR A 69 -1.97 -0.28 -3.97
N ILE A 70 -1.58 0.99 -4.10
CA ILE A 70 -0.24 1.48 -3.76
C ILE A 70 -0.38 2.57 -2.70
N ALA A 71 0.23 2.36 -1.52
CA ALA A 71 0.18 3.29 -0.41
C ALA A 71 1.55 3.94 -0.15
N ILE A 72 1.56 5.25 0.11
CA ILE A 72 2.73 6.01 0.55
C ILE A 72 2.42 6.63 1.91
N ALA A 73 3.10 6.17 2.95
CA ALA A 73 2.98 6.70 4.31
C ALA A 73 4.14 7.64 4.64
N SER A 74 3.85 8.77 5.28
CA SER A 74 4.82 9.77 5.71
C SER A 74 4.40 10.43 7.02
N ALA A 75 5.17 11.41 7.50
CA ALA A 75 4.75 12.24 8.64
C ALA A 75 3.52 13.11 8.32
N ALA A 76 3.27 13.42 7.04
CA ALA A 76 2.11 14.18 6.58
C ALA A 76 0.84 13.32 6.41
N GLY A 77 0.91 12.03 6.75
CA GLY A 77 -0.16 11.05 6.56
C GLY A 77 0.12 10.06 5.44
N THR A 78 -0.91 9.29 5.10
CA THR A 78 -0.86 8.18 4.13
C THR A 78 -1.79 8.46 2.95
N SER A 79 -1.29 8.33 1.72
CA SER A 79 -2.14 8.28 0.52
C SER A 79 -2.16 6.89 -0.07
N VAL A 80 -3.27 6.54 -0.73
CA VAL A 80 -3.42 5.29 -1.48
C VAL A 80 -3.92 5.60 -2.88
N GLU A 81 -3.33 4.96 -3.88
CA GLU A 81 -3.80 4.99 -5.27
C GLU A 81 -4.32 3.61 -5.68
N GLU A 82 -5.54 3.56 -6.22
CA GLU A 82 -6.08 2.40 -6.92
C GLU A 82 -5.61 2.41 -8.38
N CYS A 83 -4.91 1.37 -8.77
CA CYS A 83 -4.38 1.19 -10.13
C CYS A 83 -5.03 -0.02 -10.80
N LYS A 84 -5.32 0.11 -12.10
CA LYS A 84 -5.82 -0.97 -12.96
C LYS A 84 -4.89 -1.17 -14.13
N PHE A 85 -3.98 -2.13 -13.98
CA PHE A 85 -2.99 -2.46 -15.00
C PHE A 85 -3.51 -3.54 -15.96
N ARG A 86 -2.99 -3.52 -17.19
CA ARG A 86 -3.23 -4.56 -18.19
C ARG A 86 -1.91 -5.23 -18.54
N GLY A 87 -1.98 -6.52 -18.88
CA GLY A 87 -0.84 -7.32 -19.31
C GLY A 87 -0.77 -8.65 -18.58
N ILE A 88 0.33 -9.36 -18.76
CA ILE A 88 0.63 -10.57 -18.01
C ILE A 88 1.16 -10.22 -16.61
N ARG A 89 1.39 -11.24 -15.78
CA ARG A 89 1.81 -11.08 -14.39
C ARG A 89 3.05 -10.20 -14.24
N GLU A 90 4.01 -10.38 -15.13
CA GLU A 90 5.27 -9.64 -15.19
C GLU A 90 5.03 -8.16 -15.52
N ASP A 91 4.15 -7.86 -16.49
CA ASP A 91 3.78 -6.49 -16.85
C ASP A 91 3.11 -5.76 -15.69
N ILE A 92 2.17 -6.43 -15.02
CA ILE A 92 1.41 -5.84 -13.90
C ILE A 92 2.36 -5.48 -12.75
N ARG A 93 3.30 -6.39 -12.41
CA ARG A 93 4.31 -6.14 -11.38
C ARG A 93 5.23 -4.98 -11.75
N ALA A 94 5.78 -4.99 -12.96
CA ALA A 94 6.66 -3.93 -13.43
C ALA A 94 5.96 -2.55 -13.40
N ARG A 95 4.70 -2.48 -13.86
CA ARG A 95 3.91 -1.24 -13.83
C ARG A 95 3.61 -0.78 -12.41
N ALA A 96 3.27 -1.70 -11.51
CA ALA A 96 3.03 -1.39 -10.10
C ALA A 96 4.29 -0.84 -9.42
N GLU A 97 5.45 -1.47 -9.63
CA GLU A 97 6.74 -1.04 -9.10
C GLU A 97 7.11 0.37 -9.60
N GLN A 98 7.02 0.61 -10.91
CA GLN A 98 7.31 1.92 -11.51
C GLN A 98 6.34 3.01 -11.01
N THR A 99 5.06 2.65 -10.84
CA THR A 99 4.05 3.58 -10.32
C THR A 99 4.33 3.94 -8.87
N ALA A 100 4.72 2.98 -8.05
CA ALA A 100 5.06 3.22 -6.66
C ALA A 100 6.29 4.14 -6.51
N LEU A 101 7.32 3.95 -7.35
CA LEU A 101 8.48 4.83 -7.40
C LEU A 101 8.13 6.24 -7.88
N ARG A 102 7.26 6.37 -8.90
CA ARG A 102 6.74 7.66 -9.36
C ARG A 102 6.02 8.40 -8.25
N LEU A 103 5.10 7.73 -7.54
CA LEU A 103 4.33 8.33 -6.44
C LEU A 103 5.22 8.75 -5.28
N LEU A 104 6.21 7.92 -4.93
CA LEU A 104 7.19 8.30 -3.92
C LEU A 104 7.99 9.53 -4.36
N ARG A 105 8.45 9.58 -5.62
CA ARG A 105 9.18 10.73 -6.17
C ARG A 105 8.36 12.02 -6.08
N GLU A 106 7.08 11.99 -6.44
CA GLU A 106 6.16 13.13 -6.34
C GLU A 106 5.99 13.64 -4.90
N ARG A 107 6.15 12.76 -3.90
CA ARG A 107 6.18 13.15 -2.47
C ARG A 107 7.52 13.75 -2.03
N LEU A 108 8.62 13.33 -2.64
CA LEU A 108 9.97 13.81 -2.31
C LEU A 108 10.30 15.14 -2.98
N ILE A 109 9.77 15.34 -4.18
CA ILE A 109 10.00 16.52 -5.01
C ILE A 109 8.62 17.05 -5.39
N PRO A 110 8.06 17.99 -4.61
CA PRO A 110 6.84 18.67 -5.01
C PRO A 110 7.05 19.27 -6.40
N ASN A 111 6.14 19.00 -7.34
CA ASN A 111 6.17 19.70 -8.62
C ASN A 111 5.72 21.14 -8.36
N ASP A 112 6.65 22.10 -8.46
CA ASP A 112 6.36 23.53 -8.53
C ASP A 112 5.68 23.88 -9.88
#